data_AF-A0A921AUP7-F1
#
_entry.id   AF-A0A921AUP7-F1
#
_cell.length_a   1.000
_cell.length_b   1.000
_cell.length_c   1.000
_cell.angle_alpha   90.00
_cell.angle_beta   90.00
_cell.angle_gamma   90.00
#
_symmetry.space_group_name_H-M   'P 1'
#
loop_
_entity.id
_entity.type
_entity.pdbx_description
1 polymer ?
#
loop_
_entity_poly.entity_id
_entity_poly.type
_entity_poly.pdbx_seq_one_letter_code
_entity_poly.pdbx_strand_id
1 'polypeptide(L)'
;MANENIVVDDGRAKWSDLWLKEDYWAIWIGFFILIISGLIMMNGRADIEAQLSKYDAVIAAEKAKPIKTIELIQAQAAKKAVAGNKLPAAKTIISYLKTPAKWSGNPLDSFITHADESAKPAAEAAAKAAAEALTVAKTAQEAAATASYQNADLNKAAETAIADWQKADSAASKAKAKIGSDTNLIPGLIVLGISLGVITAVGMGVMGANMVQYFIGFLGVYVLCIFANFLGGYKPTATYGLNAEIWSIIVGMVVANTIGTPKWIKPAVQVEYFIKAGLVLLGAEVLFNKILAIGIPGIFVAWVVTPIVLVSTYIFGQTVLKMPSKTLNITISADMSVCGTSAAIAVAAACRAKKEELTLSVGLSMVFTAIMMIVMPAFIKAVGMPEVLGGAWIGGTIDATGSVAAAGAFIGPKALQVAATIKMIQNVLIGVSAFCVAIYFATKVEAHEEGTKVGPMEIWNRFPKFVIGFLAASIVLSTVAGNLGADLGNALISNGTNKISVPLRGWFFSLAFISIGLATNFKELAGYFKGGKPIILYVCGQSFNLALTLLMAWIMFYKVFPEITASI
;
A
#
# COMPACT_ATOMS: atom_id res chain seq x y z
N MET A 1 26.86 28.20 -31.56
CA MET A 1 26.50 26.77 -31.49
C MET A 1 25.44 26.65 -30.41
N ALA A 2 24.20 26.38 -30.81
CA ALA A 2 23.04 26.37 -29.91
C ALA A 2 23.01 25.09 -29.08
N ASN A 3 22.53 25.21 -27.85
CA ASN A 3 22.51 24.16 -26.82
C ASN A 3 21.32 23.22 -27.11
N GLU A 4 21.55 22.06 -27.73
CA GLU A 4 20.51 21.05 -28.07
C GLU A 4 19.90 20.32 -26.86
N ASN A 5 20.28 20.68 -25.62
CA ASN A 5 19.84 20.01 -24.39
C ASN A 5 18.70 20.74 -23.64
N ILE A 6 18.11 21.79 -24.22
CA ILE A 6 16.98 22.49 -23.60
C ILE A 6 15.76 22.31 -24.48
N VAL A 7 14.87 21.40 -24.09
CA VAL A 7 13.49 21.40 -24.58
C VAL A 7 12.83 22.65 -24.02
N VAL A 8 12.82 23.71 -24.81
CA VAL A 8 12.01 24.90 -24.54
C VAL A 8 10.56 24.46 -24.72
N ASP A 9 9.85 24.23 -23.61
CA ASP A 9 8.40 23.98 -23.61
C ASP A 9 7.73 25.30 -24.02
N ASP A 10 7.43 25.45 -25.31
CA ASP A 10 6.52 26.48 -25.80
C ASP A 10 5.24 26.36 -24.96
N GLY A 11 4.98 27.31 -24.06
CA GLY A 11 3.94 27.28 -23.02
C GLY A 11 2.48 27.20 -23.49
N ARG A 12 2.20 26.54 -24.61
CA ARG A 12 0.88 26.19 -25.12
C ARG A 12 0.66 24.70 -24.91
N ALA A 13 -0.25 24.35 -24.01
CA ALA A 13 -0.78 22.99 -23.94
C ALA A 13 -1.39 22.62 -25.30
N LYS A 14 -0.78 21.64 -25.97
CA LYS A 14 -1.26 21.12 -27.27
C LYS A 14 -1.93 19.78 -27.05
N TRP A 15 -2.91 19.43 -27.88
CA TRP A 15 -3.53 18.09 -27.86
C TRP A 15 -2.51 16.96 -28.07
N SER A 16 -1.39 17.26 -28.77
CA SER A 16 -0.26 16.36 -28.92
C SER A 16 0.44 16.03 -27.60
N ASP A 17 0.36 16.90 -26.59
CA ASP A 17 0.99 16.68 -25.28
C ASP A 17 0.41 15.46 -24.57
N LEU A 18 -0.86 15.12 -24.84
CA LEU A 18 -1.54 13.92 -24.32
C LEU A 18 -0.84 12.61 -24.70
N TRP A 19 -0.02 12.63 -25.76
CA TRP A 19 0.66 11.46 -26.31
C TRP A 19 2.19 11.63 -26.34
N LEU A 20 2.69 12.86 -26.23
CA LEU A 20 4.12 13.16 -26.29
C LEU A 20 4.76 13.43 -24.92
N LYS A 21 3.98 13.71 -23.87
CA LYS A 21 4.51 13.94 -22.51
C LYS A 21 4.34 12.69 -21.63
N GLU A 22 5.40 12.36 -20.90
CA GLU A 22 5.50 11.20 -20.00
C GLU A 22 4.36 11.13 -18.98
N ASP A 23 3.98 12.28 -18.42
CA ASP A 23 2.90 12.40 -17.43
C ASP A 23 1.60 11.77 -17.93
N TYR A 24 1.23 11.97 -19.20
CA TYR A 24 -0.03 11.45 -19.73
C TYR A 24 0.07 9.96 -20.02
N TRP A 25 1.22 9.46 -20.46
CA TRP A 25 1.40 8.02 -20.64
C TRP A 25 1.33 7.24 -19.32
N ALA A 26 1.84 7.82 -18.22
CA ALA A 26 1.64 7.25 -16.90
C ALA A 26 0.16 7.17 -16.51
N ILE A 27 -0.63 8.20 -16.85
CA ILE A 27 -2.09 8.19 -16.69
C ILE A 27 -2.72 7.10 -17.55
N TRP A 28 -2.41 7.06 -18.85
CA TRP A 28 -2.98 6.09 -19.78
C TRP A 28 -2.72 4.65 -19.35
N ILE A 29 -1.49 4.32 -18.91
CA ILE A 29 -1.16 2.99 -18.39
C ILE A 29 -1.98 2.66 -17.15
N GLY A 30 -2.04 3.59 -16.19
CA GLY A 30 -2.81 3.40 -14.96
C GLY A 30 -4.29 3.17 -15.25
N PHE A 31 -4.90 4.02 -16.08
CA PHE A 31 -6.31 3.90 -16.48
C PHE A 31 -6.58 2.65 -17.30
N PHE A 32 -5.69 2.26 -18.21
CA PHE A 32 -5.81 1.03 -18.98
C PHE A 32 -5.91 -0.20 -18.06
N ILE A 33 -5.02 -0.29 -17.08
CA ILE A 33 -5.03 -1.37 -16.07
C ILE A 33 -6.32 -1.35 -15.25
N LEU A 34 -6.77 -0.17 -14.81
CA LEU A 34 -7.99 -0.02 -14.02
C LEU A 34 -9.25 -0.35 -14.82
N ILE A 35 -9.31 0.04 -16.09
CA ILE A 35 -10.42 -0.25 -17.00
C ILE A 35 -10.50 -1.76 -17.26
N ILE A 36 -9.38 -2.41 -17.60
CA ILE A 36 -9.36 -3.88 -17.79
C ILE A 36 -9.81 -4.59 -16.51
N SER A 37 -9.28 -4.17 -15.36
CA SER A 37 -9.67 -4.74 -14.07
C SER A 37 -11.17 -4.54 -13.81
N GLY A 38 -11.69 -3.34 -14.07
CA GLY A 38 -13.11 -3.00 -13.93
C GLY A 38 -14.01 -3.84 -14.86
N LEU A 39 -13.61 -4.04 -16.12
CA LEU A 39 -14.35 -4.89 -17.07
C LEU A 39 -14.42 -6.34 -16.60
N ILE A 40 -13.33 -6.88 -16.04
CA ILE A 40 -13.34 -8.23 -15.44
C ILE A 40 -14.35 -8.29 -14.28
N MET A 41 -14.36 -7.28 -13.41
CA MET A 41 -15.30 -7.21 -12.28
C MET A 41 -16.75 -7.06 -12.73
N MET A 42 -17.00 -6.27 -13.78
CA MET A 42 -18.33 -6.09 -14.36
C MET A 42 -18.87 -7.39 -14.96
N ASN A 43 -18.02 -8.16 -15.65
CA ASN A 43 -18.42 -9.43 -16.25
C ASN A 43 -18.85 -10.47 -15.19
N GLY A 44 -18.19 -10.48 -14.02
CA GLY A 44 -18.53 -11.37 -12.90
C GLY A 44 -19.55 -10.82 -11.92
N ARG A 45 -20.09 -9.61 -12.16
CA ARG A 45 -20.94 -8.90 -11.19
C ARG A 45 -22.20 -9.68 -10.85
N ALA A 46 -22.92 -10.19 -11.84
CA ALA A 46 -24.22 -10.85 -11.62
C ALA A 46 -24.11 -12.08 -10.71
N ASP A 47 -23.06 -12.89 -10.88
CA ASP A 47 -22.79 -14.05 -10.03
C ASP A 47 -22.47 -13.62 -8.58
N ILE A 48 -21.62 -12.61 -8.42
CA ILE A 48 -21.28 -12.06 -7.09
C ILE A 48 -22.53 -11.49 -6.39
N GLU A 49 -23.36 -10.75 -7.12
CA GLU A 49 -24.59 -10.16 -6.60
C GLU A 49 -25.57 -11.26 -6.16
N ALA A 50 -25.77 -12.30 -6.97
CA ALA A 50 -26.59 -13.45 -6.62
C ALA A 50 -26.07 -14.20 -5.37
N GLN A 51 -24.74 -14.38 -5.25
CA GLN A 51 -24.13 -15.00 -4.06
C GLN A 51 -24.35 -14.14 -2.81
N LEU A 52 -24.14 -12.82 -2.90
CA LEU A 52 -24.38 -11.91 -1.78
C LEU A 52 -25.85 -11.93 -1.34
N SER A 53 -26.79 -11.81 -2.28
CA SER A 53 -28.23 -11.87 -1.99
C SER A 53 -28.64 -13.19 -1.34
N LYS A 54 -28.08 -14.32 -1.80
CA LYS A 54 -28.30 -15.63 -1.19
C LYS A 54 -27.86 -15.64 0.27
N TYR A 55 -26.66 -15.13 0.58
CA TYR A 55 -26.18 -15.10 1.96
C TYR A 55 -26.93 -14.08 2.81
N ASP A 56 -27.37 -12.97 2.24
CA ASP A 56 -28.18 -11.97 2.94
C ASP A 56 -29.54 -12.53 3.36
N ALA A 57 -30.19 -13.31 2.50
CA ALA A 57 -31.42 -14.00 2.85
C ALA A 57 -31.21 -14.96 4.05
N VAL A 58 -30.13 -15.73 4.05
CA VAL A 58 -29.78 -16.62 5.18
C VAL A 58 -29.47 -15.83 6.45
N ILE A 59 -28.68 -14.77 6.34
CA ILE A 59 -28.32 -13.92 7.50
C ILE A 59 -29.57 -13.25 8.09
N ALA A 60 -30.49 -12.77 7.26
CA ALA A 60 -31.74 -12.16 7.72
C ALA A 60 -32.64 -13.17 8.45
N ALA A 61 -32.79 -14.38 7.90
CA ALA A 61 -33.58 -15.44 8.51
C ALA A 61 -32.99 -15.90 9.85
N GLU A 62 -31.66 -16.02 9.94
CA GLU A 62 -31.00 -16.55 11.12
C GLU A 62 -30.78 -15.51 12.23
N LYS A 63 -30.63 -14.21 11.90
CA LYS A 63 -30.50 -13.13 12.91
C LYS A 63 -31.71 -12.96 13.81
N ALA A 64 -32.89 -13.40 13.38
CA ALA A 64 -34.11 -13.34 14.18
C ALA A 64 -34.12 -14.36 15.33
N LYS A 65 -33.16 -15.31 15.35
CA LYS A 65 -33.09 -16.36 16.38
C LYS A 65 -32.32 -15.86 17.62
N PRO A 66 -32.65 -16.35 18.83
CA PRO A 66 -32.05 -15.86 20.09
C PRO A 66 -30.56 -16.21 20.27
N ILE A 67 -30.07 -17.23 19.56
CA ILE A 67 -28.66 -17.64 19.59
C ILE A 67 -27.99 -17.42 18.23
N LYS A 68 -26.66 -17.22 18.22
CA LYS A 68 -25.88 -17.16 16.98
C LYS A 68 -25.74 -18.55 16.39
N THR A 69 -26.60 -18.90 15.43
CA THR A 69 -26.61 -20.22 14.81
C THR A 69 -25.36 -20.48 13.95
N ILE A 70 -25.09 -21.75 13.70
CA ILE A 70 -24.05 -22.24 12.79
C ILE A 70 -24.28 -21.66 11.39
N GLU A 71 -25.53 -21.67 10.93
CA GLU A 71 -25.94 -21.14 9.62
C GLU A 71 -25.63 -19.65 9.50
N LEU A 72 -25.90 -18.86 10.56
CA LEU A 72 -25.55 -17.44 10.61
C LEU A 72 -24.03 -17.24 10.48
N ILE A 73 -23.26 -17.99 11.25
CA ILE A 73 -21.79 -17.89 11.28
C ILE A 73 -21.21 -18.26 9.90
N GLN A 74 -21.65 -19.38 9.32
CA GLN A 74 -21.20 -19.85 8.02
C GLN A 74 -21.62 -18.89 6.91
N ALA A 75 -22.85 -18.37 6.93
CA ALA A 75 -23.32 -17.41 5.95
C ALA A 75 -22.56 -16.07 6.03
N GLN A 76 -22.26 -15.57 7.24
CA GLN A 76 -21.44 -14.38 7.42
C GLN A 76 -20.00 -14.57 6.92
N ALA A 77 -19.38 -15.71 7.24
CA ALA A 77 -18.04 -16.05 6.76
C ALA A 77 -18.02 -16.19 5.23
N ALA A 78 -19.02 -16.88 4.66
CA ALA A 78 -19.15 -17.07 3.22
C ALA A 78 -19.41 -15.75 2.49
N LYS A 79 -20.32 -14.90 2.99
CA LYS A 79 -20.59 -13.55 2.46
C LYS A 79 -19.30 -12.72 2.44
N LYS A 80 -18.55 -12.69 3.54
CA LYS A 80 -17.27 -11.97 3.63
C LYS A 80 -16.21 -12.53 2.67
N ALA A 81 -16.30 -13.81 2.34
CA ALA A 81 -15.42 -14.48 1.41
C ALA A 81 -15.83 -14.31 -0.06
N VAL A 82 -17.02 -13.78 -0.37
CA VAL A 82 -17.40 -13.40 -1.74
C VAL A 82 -16.54 -12.23 -2.17
N ALA A 83 -15.79 -12.40 -3.26
CA ALA A 83 -14.80 -11.44 -3.69
C ALA A 83 -14.49 -11.56 -5.19
N GLY A 84 -14.33 -10.42 -5.85
CA GLY A 84 -14.01 -10.34 -7.29
C GLY A 84 -12.69 -11.00 -7.66
N ASN A 85 -11.71 -11.05 -6.75
CA ASN A 85 -10.44 -11.75 -6.97
C ASN A 85 -10.57 -13.28 -7.14
N LYS A 86 -11.74 -13.85 -6.82
CA LYS A 86 -12.02 -15.28 -7.03
C LYS A 86 -12.54 -15.58 -8.44
N LEU A 87 -12.92 -14.56 -9.22
CA LEU A 87 -13.34 -14.74 -10.61
C LEU A 87 -12.20 -15.38 -11.43
N PRO A 88 -12.46 -16.30 -12.37
CA PRO A 88 -11.42 -17.04 -13.08
C PRO A 88 -10.37 -16.15 -13.77
N ALA A 89 -10.82 -15.10 -14.47
CA ALA A 89 -9.92 -14.14 -15.13
C ALA A 89 -9.08 -13.35 -14.11
N ALA A 90 -9.70 -12.85 -13.04
CA ALA A 90 -9.00 -12.13 -11.99
C ALA A 90 -7.96 -13.01 -11.29
N LYS A 91 -8.34 -14.25 -10.94
CA LYS A 91 -7.44 -15.23 -10.29
C LYS A 91 -6.23 -15.54 -11.17
N THR A 92 -6.43 -15.68 -12.47
CA THR A 92 -5.35 -15.92 -13.44
C THR A 92 -4.38 -14.75 -13.48
N ILE A 93 -4.88 -13.52 -13.66
CA ILE A 93 -4.02 -12.32 -13.66
C ILE A 93 -3.26 -12.19 -12.35
N ILE A 94 -3.96 -12.27 -11.21
CA ILE A 94 -3.36 -12.15 -9.87
C ILE A 94 -2.24 -13.18 -9.65
N SER A 95 -2.37 -14.38 -10.23
CA SER A 95 -1.33 -15.40 -10.13
C SER A 95 -0.01 -14.98 -10.81
N TYR A 96 -0.08 -14.21 -11.90
CA TYR A 96 1.09 -13.67 -12.60
C TYR A 96 1.68 -12.42 -11.93
N LEU A 97 0.92 -11.74 -11.07
CA LEU A 97 1.38 -10.54 -10.37
C LEU A 97 2.19 -10.83 -9.10
N LYS A 98 2.30 -12.10 -8.69
CA LYS A 98 3.00 -12.50 -7.47
C LYS A 98 4.49 -12.15 -7.55
N THR A 99 5.03 -11.68 -6.44
CA THR A 99 6.46 -11.52 -6.22
C THR A 99 7.07 -12.80 -5.63
N PRO A 100 8.40 -12.97 -5.71
CA PRO A 100 9.11 -14.05 -5.00
C PRO A 100 8.67 -14.18 -3.54
N ALA A 101 8.39 -15.41 -3.11
CA ALA A 101 7.88 -15.72 -1.78
C ALA A 101 8.96 -15.54 -0.69
N LYS A 102 8.50 -15.40 0.56
CA LYS A 102 9.42 -15.30 1.71
C LYS A 102 10.14 -16.63 1.96
N TRP A 103 11.45 -16.58 2.17
CA TRP A 103 12.30 -17.77 2.32
C TRP A 103 13.31 -17.60 3.48
N SER A 104 13.82 -18.71 4.02
CA SER A 104 14.81 -18.72 5.11
C SER A 104 15.81 -19.87 5.04
N GLY A 105 15.46 -20.95 4.34
CA GLY A 105 16.34 -22.08 4.09
C GLY A 105 16.80 -22.07 2.63
N ASN A 106 16.11 -22.84 1.79
CA ASN A 106 16.45 -22.94 0.37
C ASN A 106 15.97 -21.70 -0.41
N PRO A 107 16.87 -20.96 -1.10
CA PRO A 107 16.50 -19.85 -1.97
C PRO A 107 15.46 -20.19 -3.05
N LEU A 108 15.47 -21.43 -3.55
CA LEU A 108 14.54 -21.87 -4.58
C LEU A 108 13.08 -21.87 -4.10
N ASP A 109 12.85 -22.00 -2.80
CA ASP A 109 11.51 -21.92 -2.18
C ASP A 109 10.85 -20.54 -2.41
N SER A 110 11.64 -19.52 -2.75
CA SER A 110 11.13 -18.20 -3.11
C SER A 110 10.43 -18.19 -4.49
N PHE A 111 10.79 -19.12 -5.38
CA PHE A 111 10.27 -19.18 -6.74
C PHE A 111 9.39 -20.41 -6.99
N ILE A 112 9.73 -21.52 -6.34
CA ILE A 112 9.05 -22.80 -6.46
C ILE A 112 8.73 -23.28 -5.05
N THR A 113 7.46 -23.20 -4.65
CA THR A 113 7.01 -23.78 -3.39
C THR A 113 6.47 -25.17 -3.64
N HIS A 114 6.78 -26.09 -2.72
CA HIS A 114 6.20 -27.42 -2.69
C HIS A 114 5.21 -27.53 -1.53
N ALA A 115 4.15 -28.32 -1.72
CA ALA A 115 3.26 -28.66 -0.63
C ALA A 115 4.02 -29.44 0.46
N ASP A 116 3.86 -29.06 1.72
CA ASP A 116 4.38 -29.79 2.86
C ASP A 116 3.49 -31.01 3.12
N GLU A 117 3.81 -32.10 2.44
CA GLU A 117 3.15 -33.40 2.59
C GLU A 117 3.19 -33.92 4.02
N SER A 118 4.22 -33.56 4.81
CA SER A 118 4.33 -33.97 6.22
C SER A 118 3.27 -33.31 7.13
N ALA A 119 2.71 -32.18 6.71
CA ALA A 119 1.64 -31.49 7.42
C ALA A 119 0.25 -32.09 7.14
N LYS A 120 0.09 -32.97 6.14
CA LYS A 120 -1.22 -33.56 5.78
C LYS A 120 -1.87 -34.35 6.92
N PRO A 121 -1.20 -35.28 7.63
CA PRO A 121 -1.84 -36.04 8.70
C PRO A 121 -2.38 -35.14 9.81
N ALA A 122 -1.63 -34.11 10.19
CA ALA A 122 -2.05 -33.14 11.20
C ALA A 122 -3.26 -32.30 10.72
N ALA A 123 -3.28 -31.93 9.44
CA ALA A 123 -4.41 -31.20 8.86
C ALA A 123 -5.68 -32.06 8.74
N GLU A 124 -5.54 -33.34 8.37
CA GLU A 124 -6.64 -34.30 8.33
C GLU A 124 -7.22 -34.57 9.72
N ALA A 125 -6.35 -34.77 10.72
CA ALA A 125 -6.78 -34.91 12.11
C ALA A 125 -7.52 -33.67 12.63
N ALA A 126 -7.01 -32.46 12.33
CA ALA A 126 -7.67 -31.23 12.70
C ALA A 126 -9.01 -31.04 11.97
N ALA A 127 -9.10 -31.40 10.69
CA ALA A 127 -10.34 -31.37 9.93
C ALA A 127 -11.38 -32.36 10.48
N LYS A 128 -10.96 -33.55 10.88
CA LYS A 128 -11.82 -34.55 11.53
C LYS A 128 -12.36 -34.02 12.87
N ALA A 129 -11.50 -33.46 13.72
CA ALA A 129 -11.91 -32.85 14.99
C ALA A 129 -12.89 -31.68 14.78
N ALA A 130 -12.70 -30.86 13.74
CA ALA A 130 -13.63 -29.79 13.40
C ALA A 130 -15.00 -30.33 12.92
N ALA A 131 -15.01 -31.43 12.15
CA ALA A 131 -16.24 -32.08 11.69
C ALA A 131 -17.01 -32.75 12.85
N GLU A 132 -16.30 -33.38 13.79
CA GLU A 132 -16.90 -33.94 15.01
C GLU A 132 -17.50 -32.84 15.88
N ALA A 133 -16.76 -31.75 16.14
CA ALA A 133 -17.25 -30.60 16.89
C ALA A 133 -18.47 -29.93 16.20
N LEU A 134 -18.47 -29.85 14.86
CA LEU A 134 -19.62 -29.35 14.10
C LEU A 134 -20.86 -30.22 14.32
N THR A 135 -20.70 -31.54 14.39
CA THR A 135 -21.81 -32.48 14.62
C THR A 135 -22.41 -32.30 16.02
N VAL A 136 -21.56 -32.15 17.04
CA VAL A 136 -21.99 -31.83 18.42
C VAL A 136 -22.71 -30.49 18.46
N ALA A 137 -22.15 -29.45 17.83
CA ALA A 137 -22.75 -28.12 17.79
C ALA A 137 -24.13 -28.13 17.10
N LYS A 138 -24.27 -28.86 15.98
CA LYS A 138 -25.57 -29.02 15.29
C LYS A 138 -26.60 -29.70 16.18
N THR A 139 -26.21 -30.77 16.86
CA THR A 139 -27.10 -31.50 17.78
C THR A 139 -27.59 -30.61 18.92
N ALA A 140 -26.68 -29.87 19.55
CA ALA A 140 -27.02 -28.94 20.63
C ALA A 140 -27.93 -27.78 20.14
N GLN A 141 -27.65 -27.25 18.94
CA GLN A 141 -28.49 -26.23 18.31
C GLN A 141 -29.89 -26.76 17.98
N GLU A 142 -30.01 -27.99 17.49
CA GLU A 142 -31.30 -28.62 17.17
C GLU A 142 -32.13 -28.88 18.43
N ALA A 143 -31.50 -29.26 19.53
CA ALA A 143 -32.17 -29.36 20.84
C ALA A 143 -32.71 -27.99 21.30
N ALA A 144 -31.92 -26.92 21.18
CA ALA A 144 -32.37 -25.55 21.48
C ALA A 144 -33.50 -25.10 20.55
N ALA A 145 -33.42 -25.44 19.25
CA ALA A 145 -34.44 -25.12 18.25
C ALA A 145 -35.77 -25.85 18.52
N THR A 146 -35.71 -27.13 18.91
CA THR A 146 -36.89 -27.94 19.28
C THR A 146 -37.60 -27.34 20.49
N ALA A 147 -36.86 -26.78 21.45
CA ALA A 147 -37.39 -26.03 22.58
C ALA A 147 -37.81 -24.59 22.22
N SER A 148 -37.89 -24.23 20.93
CA SER A 148 -38.17 -22.89 20.43
C SER A 148 -37.30 -21.80 21.06
N TYR A 149 -36.07 -22.16 21.46
CA TYR A 149 -35.11 -21.31 22.16
C TYR A 149 -35.59 -20.72 23.50
N GLN A 150 -36.62 -21.30 24.12
CA GLN A 150 -37.16 -20.82 25.40
C GLN A 150 -36.39 -21.35 26.62
N ASN A 151 -35.55 -22.39 26.43
CA ASN A 151 -34.74 -22.98 27.49
C ASN A 151 -33.32 -22.39 27.52
N ALA A 152 -33.01 -21.64 28.58
CA ALA A 152 -31.72 -20.96 28.73
C ALA A 152 -30.50 -21.91 28.80
N ASP A 153 -30.65 -23.09 29.41
CA ASP A 153 -29.56 -24.06 29.53
C ASP A 153 -29.25 -24.72 28.18
N LEU A 154 -30.29 -25.06 27.39
CA LEU A 154 -30.12 -25.57 26.03
C LEU A 154 -29.48 -24.52 25.12
N ASN A 155 -29.87 -23.25 25.25
CA ASN A 155 -29.26 -22.14 24.50
C ASN A 155 -27.77 -22.00 24.86
N LYS A 156 -27.43 -22.00 26.15
CA LYS A 156 -26.04 -21.90 26.61
C LYS A 156 -25.18 -23.10 26.18
N ALA A 157 -25.74 -24.31 26.21
CA ALA A 157 -25.09 -25.51 25.71
C ALA A 157 -24.81 -25.41 24.20
N ALA A 158 -25.78 -24.93 23.42
CA ALA A 158 -25.59 -24.68 21.99
C ALA A 158 -24.50 -23.64 21.72
N GLU A 159 -24.53 -22.49 22.42
CA GLU A 159 -23.51 -21.45 22.26
C GLU A 159 -22.10 -21.95 22.59
N THR A 160 -21.96 -22.75 23.66
CA THR A 160 -20.67 -23.34 24.06
C THR A 160 -20.16 -24.30 22.99
N ALA A 161 -21.01 -25.21 22.51
CA ALA A 161 -20.63 -26.18 21.48
C ALA A 161 -20.29 -25.50 20.14
N ILE A 162 -21.00 -24.41 19.78
CA ILE A 162 -20.70 -23.60 18.60
C ILE A 162 -19.34 -22.90 18.75
N ALA A 163 -19.02 -22.34 19.91
CA ALA A 163 -17.73 -21.71 20.16
C ALA A 163 -16.57 -22.72 20.07
N ASP A 164 -16.75 -23.93 20.60
CA ASP A 164 -15.78 -25.02 20.49
C ASP A 164 -15.57 -25.46 19.04
N TRP A 165 -16.66 -25.58 18.26
CA TRP A 165 -16.56 -25.83 16.83
C TRP A 165 -15.80 -24.71 16.10
N GLN A 166 -16.09 -23.44 16.35
CA GLN A 166 -15.37 -22.32 15.70
C GLN A 166 -13.87 -22.35 16.00
N LYS A 167 -13.49 -22.74 17.22
CA LYS A 167 -12.09 -22.90 17.63
C LYS A 167 -11.43 -24.06 16.88
N ALA A 168 -12.13 -25.20 16.76
CA ALA A 168 -11.67 -26.36 16.01
C ALA A 168 -11.56 -26.07 14.51
N ASP A 169 -12.54 -25.40 13.90
CA ASP A 169 -12.56 -25.00 12.49
C ASP A 169 -11.44 -24.00 12.16
N SER A 170 -11.17 -23.06 13.07
CA SER A 170 -10.04 -22.15 12.97
C SER A 170 -8.69 -22.89 13.02
N ALA A 171 -8.58 -23.91 13.88
CA ALA A 171 -7.39 -24.75 13.97
C ALA A 171 -7.20 -25.60 12.70
N ALA A 172 -8.28 -26.19 12.18
CA ALA A 172 -8.28 -26.95 10.93
C ALA A 172 -7.88 -26.08 9.74
N SER A 173 -8.43 -24.87 9.63
CA SER A 173 -8.06 -23.90 8.59
C SER A 173 -6.57 -23.51 8.65
N LYS A 174 -6.02 -23.29 9.86
CA LYS A 174 -4.60 -23.02 10.07
C LYS A 174 -3.72 -24.23 9.72
N ALA A 175 -4.14 -25.44 10.07
CA ALA A 175 -3.41 -26.66 9.75
C ALA A 175 -3.40 -26.92 8.23
N LYS A 176 -4.54 -26.74 7.54
CA LYS A 176 -4.63 -26.82 6.09
C LYS A 176 -3.75 -25.79 5.40
N ALA A 177 -3.68 -24.57 5.92
CA ALA A 177 -2.81 -23.52 5.38
C ALA A 177 -1.31 -23.86 5.48
N LYS A 178 -0.89 -24.71 6.43
CA LYS A 178 0.51 -25.15 6.56
C LYS A 178 0.96 -26.10 5.44
N ILE A 179 0.04 -26.88 4.86
CA ILE A 179 0.34 -27.72 3.69
C ILE A 179 0.83 -26.84 2.54
N GLY A 180 0.30 -25.62 2.40
CA GLY A 180 0.63 -24.75 1.28
C GLY A 180 0.12 -25.29 -0.05
N SER A 181 0.81 -24.96 -1.14
CA SER A 181 0.48 -25.42 -2.47
C SER A 181 1.73 -25.49 -3.34
N ASP A 182 1.79 -26.47 -4.23
CA ASP A 182 2.77 -26.48 -5.31
C ASP A 182 2.57 -25.26 -6.18
N THR A 183 3.57 -24.40 -6.31
CA THR A 183 3.48 -23.19 -7.13
C THR A 183 4.83 -22.89 -7.75
N ASN A 184 4.86 -22.81 -9.08
CA ASN A 184 6.00 -22.33 -9.83
C ASN A 184 5.72 -20.91 -10.34
N LEU A 185 6.42 -19.93 -9.78
CA LEU A 185 6.25 -18.51 -10.13
C LEU A 185 6.99 -18.11 -11.41
N ILE A 186 7.96 -18.92 -11.87
CA ILE A 186 8.87 -18.54 -12.97
C ILE A 186 8.13 -18.21 -14.26
N PRO A 187 7.19 -19.04 -14.77
CA PRO A 187 6.46 -18.71 -15.99
C PRO A 187 5.64 -17.42 -15.84
N GLY A 188 5.04 -17.21 -14.66
CA GLY A 188 4.26 -16.01 -14.37
C GLY A 188 5.11 -14.74 -14.37
N LEU A 189 6.31 -14.80 -13.78
CA LEU A 189 7.26 -13.69 -13.79
C LEU A 189 7.75 -13.35 -15.20
N ILE A 190 7.97 -14.36 -16.06
CA ILE A 190 8.36 -14.13 -17.46
C ILE A 190 7.24 -13.42 -18.22
N VAL A 191 6.00 -13.94 -18.11
CA VAL A 191 4.83 -13.33 -18.76
C VAL A 191 4.60 -11.91 -18.26
N LEU A 192 4.74 -11.68 -16.95
CA LEU A 192 4.62 -10.35 -16.35
C LEU A 192 5.68 -9.38 -16.89
N GLY A 193 6.95 -9.80 -16.92
CA GLY A 193 8.05 -8.99 -17.41
C GLY A 193 7.87 -8.59 -18.88
N ILE A 194 7.49 -9.54 -19.73
CA ILE A 194 7.20 -9.26 -21.15
C ILE A 194 6.00 -8.31 -21.27
N SER A 195 4.91 -8.56 -20.55
CA SER A 195 3.69 -7.76 -20.63
C SER A 195 3.93 -6.32 -20.18
N LEU A 196 4.59 -6.12 -19.04
CA LEU A 196 4.93 -4.77 -18.55
C LEU A 196 5.94 -4.08 -19.48
N GLY A 197 6.92 -4.81 -20.00
CA GLY A 197 7.90 -4.29 -20.93
C GLY A 197 7.24 -3.80 -22.22
N VAL A 198 6.29 -4.55 -22.78
CA VAL A 198 5.55 -4.14 -23.99
C VAL A 198 4.70 -2.91 -23.72
N ILE A 199 3.90 -2.92 -22.65
CA ILE A 199 3.00 -1.80 -22.30
C ILE A 199 3.79 -0.49 -22.13
N THR A 200 4.94 -0.55 -21.45
CA THR A 200 5.79 0.62 -21.21
C THR A 200 6.61 1.01 -22.46
N ALA A 201 7.07 0.05 -23.27
CA ALA A 201 7.78 0.31 -24.51
C ALA A 201 6.92 1.03 -25.55
N VAL A 202 5.63 0.68 -25.65
CA VAL A 202 4.68 1.37 -26.54
C VAL A 202 4.62 2.86 -26.20
N GLY A 203 4.45 3.20 -24.91
CA GLY A 203 4.43 4.60 -24.49
C GLY A 203 5.75 5.33 -24.80
N MET A 204 6.88 4.68 -24.52
CA MET A 204 8.21 5.24 -24.83
C MET A 204 8.42 5.48 -26.33
N GLY A 205 7.96 4.56 -27.18
CA GLY A 205 8.09 4.73 -28.62
C GLY A 205 7.21 5.83 -29.19
N VAL A 206 6.00 6.01 -28.66
CA VAL A 206 5.15 7.15 -29.05
C VAL A 206 5.78 8.49 -28.62
N MET A 207 6.52 8.51 -27.51
CA MET A 207 7.34 9.67 -27.09
C MET A 207 8.64 9.85 -27.92
N GLY A 208 8.85 9.03 -28.96
CA GLY A 208 10.00 9.15 -29.86
C GLY A 208 11.25 8.37 -29.45
N ALA A 209 11.19 7.57 -28.39
CA ALA A 209 12.31 6.70 -28.00
C ALA A 209 12.39 5.42 -28.84
N ASN A 210 13.56 4.80 -28.90
CA ASN A 210 13.71 3.51 -29.56
C ASN A 210 13.07 2.39 -28.72
N MET A 211 11.91 1.88 -29.17
CA MET A 211 11.13 0.85 -28.47
C MET A 211 11.95 -0.42 -28.17
N VAL A 212 12.77 -0.89 -29.11
CA VAL A 212 13.52 -2.14 -28.99
C VAL A 212 14.64 -1.98 -27.95
N GLN A 213 15.39 -0.88 -28.03
CA GLN A 213 16.44 -0.58 -27.05
C GLN A 213 15.86 -0.38 -25.65
N TYR A 214 14.73 0.31 -25.54
CA TYR A 214 14.01 0.45 -24.28
C TYR A 214 13.57 -0.90 -23.73
N PHE A 215 12.94 -1.74 -24.55
CA PHE A 215 12.43 -3.05 -24.13
C PHE A 215 13.55 -3.97 -23.63
N ILE A 216 14.69 -4.02 -24.34
CA ILE A 216 15.85 -4.81 -23.92
C ILE A 216 16.39 -4.28 -22.58
N GLY A 217 16.53 -2.95 -22.45
CA GLY A 217 16.94 -2.35 -21.19
C GLY A 217 15.96 -2.64 -20.05
N PHE A 218 14.65 -2.62 -20.33
CA PHE A 218 13.58 -2.87 -19.38
C PHE A 218 13.69 -4.28 -18.81
N LEU A 219 13.95 -5.29 -19.64
CA LEU A 219 14.16 -6.66 -19.16
C LEU A 219 15.33 -6.74 -18.17
N GLY A 220 16.40 -5.97 -18.40
CA GLY A 220 17.51 -5.84 -17.44
C GLY A 220 17.07 -5.25 -16.10
N VAL A 221 16.34 -4.12 -16.12
CA VAL A 221 15.78 -3.50 -14.91
C VAL A 221 14.84 -4.48 -14.19
N TYR A 222 13.97 -5.17 -14.93
CA TYR A 222 13.00 -6.11 -14.40
C TYR A 222 13.66 -7.32 -13.71
N VAL A 223 14.73 -7.87 -14.29
CA VAL A 223 15.50 -8.94 -13.63
C VAL A 223 16.10 -8.46 -12.32
N LEU A 224 16.64 -7.24 -12.27
CA LEU A 224 17.14 -6.66 -11.03
C LEU A 224 16.00 -6.43 -10.01
N CYS A 225 14.78 -6.07 -10.45
CA CYS A 225 13.60 -6.01 -9.58
C CYS A 225 13.24 -7.37 -8.98
N ILE A 226 13.24 -8.44 -9.78
CA ILE A 226 12.99 -9.81 -9.29
C ILE A 226 14.04 -10.16 -8.23
N PHE A 227 15.31 -9.87 -8.49
CA PHE A 227 16.39 -10.12 -7.55
C PHE A 227 16.23 -9.33 -6.24
N ALA A 228 15.85 -8.05 -6.32
CA ALA A 228 15.55 -7.24 -5.15
C ALA A 228 14.36 -7.76 -4.34
N ASN A 229 13.29 -8.21 -4.99
CA ASN A 229 12.14 -8.83 -4.31
C ASN A 229 12.54 -10.16 -3.65
N PHE A 230 13.37 -10.96 -4.31
CA PHE A 230 13.94 -12.18 -3.74
C PHE A 230 14.74 -11.88 -2.46
N LEU A 231 15.61 -10.87 -2.47
CA LEU A 231 16.36 -10.45 -1.27
C LEU A 231 15.43 -9.90 -0.18
N GLY A 232 14.41 -9.12 -0.55
CA GLY A 232 13.38 -8.63 0.37
C GLY A 232 12.50 -9.73 0.98
N GLY A 233 12.42 -10.89 0.33
CA GLY A 233 11.74 -12.08 0.84
C GLY A 233 12.53 -12.85 1.91
N TYR A 234 13.82 -12.57 2.10
CA TYR A 234 14.64 -13.30 3.06
C TYR A 234 14.20 -12.99 4.49
N LYS A 235 13.58 -13.95 5.19
CA LYS A 235 12.92 -13.76 6.49
C LYS A 235 13.83 -13.10 7.53
N PRO A 236 15.12 -13.48 7.70
CA PRO A 236 15.98 -12.86 8.70
C PRO A 236 16.11 -11.34 8.52
N THR A 237 16.30 -10.86 7.28
CA THR A 237 16.46 -9.42 7.00
C THR A 237 15.12 -8.69 6.90
N ALA A 238 14.08 -9.35 6.38
CA ALA A 238 12.74 -8.79 6.27
C ALA A 238 12.15 -8.44 7.65
N THR A 239 12.55 -9.16 8.69
CA THR A 239 12.12 -8.90 10.08
C THR A 239 12.67 -7.57 10.63
N TYR A 240 13.77 -7.05 10.05
CA TYR A 240 14.36 -5.75 10.42
C TYR A 240 13.87 -4.60 9.53
N GLY A 241 12.83 -4.80 8.72
CA GLY A 241 12.27 -3.75 7.85
C GLY A 241 13.01 -3.55 6.52
N LEU A 242 13.97 -4.42 6.18
CA LEU A 242 14.61 -4.44 4.86
C LEU A 242 13.68 -5.10 3.83
N ASN A 243 12.72 -4.33 3.35
CA ASN A 243 11.73 -4.76 2.35
C ASN A 243 12.27 -4.65 0.91
N ALA A 244 11.49 -5.15 -0.04
CA ALA A 244 11.86 -5.19 -1.46
C ALA A 244 12.16 -3.79 -2.05
N GLU A 245 11.54 -2.74 -1.53
CA GLU A 245 11.73 -1.35 -1.97
C GLU A 245 13.17 -0.87 -1.70
N ILE A 246 13.72 -1.15 -0.52
CA ILE A 246 15.10 -0.77 -0.19
C ILE A 246 16.07 -1.62 -0.99
N TRP A 247 15.85 -2.93 -1.06
CA TRP A 247 16.69 -3.82 -1.85
C TRP A 247 16.70 -3.38 -3.32
N SER A 248 15.59 -2.83 -3.82
CA SER A 248 15.54 -2.25 -5.16
C SER A 248 16.53 -1.08 -5.30
N ILE A 249 16.54 -0.13 -4.36
CA ILE A 249 17.50 0.98 -4.39
C ILE A 249 18.94 0.47 -4.20
N ILE A 250 19.19 -0.40 -3.22
CA ILE A 250 20.53 -0.94 -2.90
C ILE A 250 21.12 -1.70 -4.09
N VAL A 251 20.37 -2.63 -4.67
CA VAL A 251 20.83 -3.41 -5.83
C VAL A 251 21.18 -2.47 -7.00
N GLY A 252 20.32 -1.49 -7.29
CA GLY A 252 20.60 -0.50 -8.32
C GLY A 252 21.86 0.31 -8.01
N MET A 253 22.03 0.81 -6.78
CA MET A 253 23.20 1.58 -6.37
C MET A 253 24.48 0.76 -6.44
N VAL A 254 24.45 -0.49 -6.00
CA VAL A 254 25.60 -1.40 -6.08
C VAL A 254 26.01 -1.57 -7.54
N VAL A 255 25.07 -1.83 -8.45
CA VAL A 255 25.37 -1.94 -9.90
C VAL A 255 25.95 -0.63 -10.44
N ALA A 256 25.31 0.50 -10.18
CA ALA A 256 25.75 1.81 -10.68
C ALA A 256 27.13 2.23 -10.19
N ASN A 257 27.49 1.90 -8.94
CA ASN A 257 28.73 2.35 -8.31
C ASN A 257 29.87 1.33 -8.36
N THR A 258 29.63 0.10 -8.81
CA THR A 258 30.69 -0.92 -9.00
C THR A 258 31.13 -1.03 -10.46
N ILE A 259 30.20 -1.36 -11.36
CA ILE A 259 30.47 -1.59 -12.79
C ILE A 259 29.97 -0.45 -13.67
N GLY A 260 29.24 0.51 -13.10
CA GLY A 260 28.54 1.55 -13.85
C GLY A 260 27.26 1.02 -14.49
N THR A 261 26.26 1.88 -14.63
CA THR A 261 24.98 1.50 -15.25
C THR A 261 25.20 1.14 -16.73
N PRO A 262 24.98 -0.13 -17.14
CA PRO A 262 25.29 -0.59 -18.49
C PRO A 262 24.53 0.21 -19.55
N LYS A 263 25.21 0.54 -20.66
CA LYS A 263 24.63 1.38 -21.74
C LYS A 263 23.31 0.83 -22.30
N TRP A 264 23.15 -0.48 -22.34
CA TRP A 264 21.93 -1.14 -22.82
C TRP A 264 20.76 -1.08 -21.82
N ILE A 265 21.02 -0.90 -20.51
CA ILE A 265 19.98 -0.71 -19.49
C ILE A 265 19.54 0.75 -19.42
N LYS A 266 20.46 1.71 -19.65
CA LYS A 266 20.21 3.16 -19.51
C LYS A 266 18.91 3.67 -20.12
N PRO A 267 18.50 3.28 -21.35
CA PRO A 267 17.24 3.75 -21.94
C PRO A 267 16.00 3.44 -21.09
N ALA A 268 16.05 2.37 -20.29
CA ALA A 268 14.95 1.90 -19.44
C ALA A 268 14.98 2.44 -18.00
N VAL A 269 15.99 3.23 -17.62
CA VAL A 269 16.14 3.83 -16.27
C VAL A 269 15.19 5.04 -16.13
N GLN A 270 13.89 4.82 -16.35
CA GLN A 270 12.83 5.83 -16.41
C GLN A 270 12.11 5.94 -15.06
N VAL A 271 12.78 6.60 -14.10
CA VAL A 271 12.28 6.77 -12.73
C VAL A 271 10.90 7.41 -12.68
N GLU A 272 10.75 8.58 -13.30
CA GLU A 272 9.51 9.35 -13.25
C GLU A 272 8.36 8.59 -13.91
N TYR A 273 8.61 7.99 -15.07
CA TYR A 273 7.61 7.21 -15.79
C TYR A 273 6.98 6.10 -14.95
N PHE A 274 7.82 5.28 -14.30
CA PHE A 274 7.36 4.19 -13.44
C PHE A 274 6.69 4.69 -12.16
N ILE A 275 7.26 5.72 -11.51
CA ILE A 275 6.68 6.33 -10.30
C ILE A 275 5.28 6.85 -10.59
N LYS A 276 5.12 7.63 -11.66
CA LYS A 276 3.86 8.27 -12.01
C LYS A 276 2.79 7.22 -12.34
N ALA A 277 3.14 6.16 -13.07
CA ALA A 277 2.22 5.06 -13.37
C ALA A 277 1.77 4.34 -12.10
N GLY A 278 2.71 4.04 -11.19
CA GLY A 278 2.40 3.45 -9.88
C GLY A 278 1.53 4.35 -9.01
N LEU A 279 1.75 5.68 -9.04
CA LEU A 279 0.93 6.64 -8.31
C LEU A 279 -0.50 6.68 -8.85
N VAL A 280 -0.72 6.68 -10.17
CA VAL A 280 -2.09 6.62 -10.71
C VAL A 280 -2.83 5.37 -10.23
N LEU A 281 -2.16 4.21 -10.16
CA LEU A 281 -2.72 2.98 -9.59
C LEU A 281 -2.95 3.07 -8.07
N LEU A 282 -2.10 3.80 -7.34
CA LEU A 282 -2.31 4.10 -5.92
C LEU A 282 -3.62 4.85 -5.69
N GLY A 283 -4.01 5.74 -6.62
CA GLY A 283 -5.28 6.45 -6.56
C GLY A 283 -6.48 5.51 -6.41
N ALA A 284 -6.48 4.34 -7.08
CA ALA A 284 -7.56 3.36 -6.97
C ALA A 284 -7.64 2.66 -5.59
N GLU A 285 -6.55 2.66 -4.82
CA GLU A 285 -6.51 2.14 -3.46
C GLU A 285 -7.18 3.12 -2.47
N VAL A 286 -7.10 4.42 -2.78
CA VAL A 286 -7.63 5.51 -1.94
C VAL A 286 -9.13 5.66 -2.17
N LEU A 287 -9.90 4.96 -1.35
CA LEU A 287 -11.37 4.92 -1.40
C LEU A 287 -12.00 5.87 -0.38
N PHE A 288 -12.50 7.03 -0.82
CA PHE A 288 -13.08 8.08 0.04
C PHE A 288 -14.25 7.58 0.91
N ASN A 289 -15.08 6.69 0.36
CA ASN A 289 -16.20 6.08 1.08
C ASN A 289 -15.75 5.19 2.26
N LYS A 290 -14.56 4.59 2.16
CA LYS A 290 -13.99 3.83 3.27
C LYS A 290 -13.49 4.77 4.37
N ILE A 291 -12.92 5.93 4.02
CA ILE A 291 -12.40 6.92 4.99
C ILE A 291 -13.41 7.24 6.08
N LEU A 292 -14.65 7.52 5.70
CA LEU A 292 -15.73 7.89 6.61
C LEU A 292 -16.17 6.74 7.53
N ALA A 293 -15.96 5.49 7.12
CA ALA A 293 -16.30 4.30 7.89
C ALA A 293 -15.21 3.87 8.90
N ILE A 294 -13.99 4.41 8.80
CA ILE A 294 -12.79 3.91 9.52
C ILE A 294 -12.62 4.54 10.93
N GLY A 295 -13.62 5.27 11.42
CA GLY A 295 -13.67 5.78 12.79
C GLY A 295 -13.22 7.24 12.88
N ILE A 296 -14.15 8.10 13.31
CA ILE A 296 -13.97 9.55 13.44
C ILE A 296 -12.68 9.93 14.20
N PRO A 297 -12.31 9.28 15.33
CA PRO A 297 -11.10 9.64 16.07
C PRO A 297 -9.82 9.49 15.24
N GLY A 298 -9.72 8.41 14.45
CA GLY A 298 -8.56 8.16 13.59
C GLY A 298 -8.40 9.19 12.48
N ILE A 299 -9.51 9.71 11.95
CA ILE A 299 -9.50 10.79 10.94
C ILE A 299 -8.87 12.04 11.52
N PHE A 300 -9.30 12.49 12.70
CA PHE A 300 -8.72 13.68 13.33
C PHE A 300 -7.24 13.50 13.66
N VAL A 301 -6.84 12.33 14.16
CA VAL A 301 -5.41 12.05 14.41
C VAL A 301 -4.61 12.19 13.12
N ALA A 302 -5.01 11.50 12.04
CA ALA A 302 -4.27 11.57 10.78
C ALA A 302 -4.32 12.95 10.12
N TRP A 303 -5.51 13.57 10.03
CA TRP A 303 -5.76 14.76 9.21
C TRP A 303 -5.42 16.09 9.88
N VAL A 304 -5.27 16.11 11.21
CA VAL A 304 -4.77 17.30 11.91
C VAL A 304 -3.25 17.22 12.07
N VAL A 305 -2.73 16.07 12.49
CA VAL A 305 -1.29 15.92 12.75
C VAL A 305 -0.49 16.05 11.45
N THR A 306 -0.90 15.35 10.38
CA THR A 306 -0.14 15.29 9.13
C THR A 306 0.12 16.68 8.53
N PRO A 307 -0.87 17.57 8.32
CA PRO A 307 -0.61 18.91 7.79
C PRO A 307 0.24 19.76 8.72
N ILE A 308 0.01 19.67 10.04
CA ILE A 308 0.79 20.43 11.03
C ILE A 308 2.26 20.03 10.95
N VAL A 309 2.57 18.73 11.02
CA VAL A 309 3.95 18.24 10.93
C VAL A 309 4.58 18.62 9.59
N LEU A 310 3.88 18.41 8.47
CA LEU A 310 4.39 18.75 7.13
C LEU A 310 4.77 20.23 7.03
N VAL A 311 3.85 21.13 7.39
CA VAL A 311 4.06 22.58 7.28
C VAL A 311 5.09 23.07 8.27
N SER A 312 4.99 22.67 9.55
CA SER A 312 5.93 23.11 10.59
C SER A 312 7.35 22.63 10.32
N THR A 313 7.54 21.39 9.87
CA THR A 313 8.87 20.87 9.54
C THR A 313 9.45 21.52 8.29
N TYR A 314 8.63 21.77 7.26
CA TYR A 314 9.10 22.48 6.07
C TYR A 314 9.58 23.89 6.44
N ILE A 315 8.78 24.63 7.22
CA ILE A 315 9.15 25.96 7.73
C ILE A 315 10.44 25.87 8.53
N PHE A 316 10.53 24.95 9.51
CA PHE A 316 11.72 24.75 10.31
C PHE A 316 12.97 24.46 9.46
N GLY A 317 12.84 23.60 8.46
CA GLY A 317 13.91 23.29 7.52
C GLY A 317 14.35 24.50 6.69
N GLN A 318 13.42 25.35 6.28
CA GLN A 318 13.71 26.55 5.47
C GLN A 318 14.28 27.70 6.32
N THR A 319 13.73 27.96 7.50
CA THR A 319 14.05 29.16 8.28
C THR A 319 15.15 28.93 9.32
N VAL A 320 15.12 27.79 10.01
CA VAL A 320 16.05 27.47 11.11
C VAL A 320 17.25 26.72 10.57
N LEU A 321 17.03 25.57 9.92
CA LEU A 321 18.14 24.76 9.38
C LEU A 321 18.73 25.36 8.11
N LYS A 322 17.98 26.22 7.41
CA LYS A 322 18.36 26.82 6.12
C LYS A 322 18.82 25.73 5.15
N MET A 323 17.93 24.77 4.90
CA MET A 323 18.13 23.70 3.94
C MET A 323 18.38 24.30 2.55
N PRO A 324 19.49 23.95 1.87
CA PRO A 324 19.82 24.57 0.59
C PRO A 324 18.84 24.16 -0.53
N SER A 325 18.27 22.97 -0.44
CA SER A 325 17.29 22.46 -1.40
C SER A 325 15.89 22.48 -0.80
N LYS A 326 14.98 23.23 -1.45
CA LYS A 326 13.56 23.29 -1.09
C LYS A 326 12.84 21.98 -1.40
N THR A 327 13.17 21.35 -2.53
CA THR A 327 12.62 20.07 -2.97
C THR A 327 13.03 18.95 -2.01
N LEU A 328 14.30 18.92 -1.57
CA LEU A 328 14.74 17.97 -0.54
C LEU A 328 14.00 18.17 0.78
N ASN A 329 13.89 19.42 1.24
CA ASN A 329 13.23 19.73 2.51
C ASN A 329 11.77 19.28 2.49
N ILE A 330 10.99 19.68 1.47
CA ILE A 330 9.57 19.27 1.41
C ILE A 330 9.42 17.76 1.25
N THR A 331 10.34 17.09 0.54
CA THR A 331 10.31 15.63 0.37
C THR A 331 10.53 14.93 1.71
N ILE A 332 11.53 15.36 2.49
CA ILE A 332 11.78 14.84 3.85
C ILE A 332 10.62 15.16 4.80
N SER A 333 10.07 16.38 4.75
CA SER A 333 8.88 16.77 5.53
C SER A 333 7.66 15.91 5.21
N ALA A 334 7.40 15.64 3.94
CA ALA A 334 6.27 14.83 3.51
C ALA A 334 6.46 13.34 3.84
N ASP A 335 7.69 12.84 3.71
CA ASP A 335 8.07 11.48 4.08
C ASP A 335 7.70 11.19 5.54
N MET A 336 8.22 11.99 6.48
CA MET A 336 8.02 11.75 7.92
C MET A 336 6.59 12.05 8.42
N SER A 337 5.83 12.89 7.72
CA SER A 337 4.53 13.40 8.22
C SER A 337 3.32 12.60 7.74
N VAL A 338 3.45 11.86 6.63
CA VAL A 338 2.31 11.19 5.99
C VAL A 338 2.44 9.67 6.11
N CYS A 339 3.21 9.03 5.24
CA CYS A 339 3.29 7.57 5.14
C CYS A 339 4.67 7.04 4.79
N GLY A 340 5.72 7.87 4.93
CA GLY A 340 7.08 7.54 4.52
C GLY A 340 7.26 7.58 3.02
N THR A 341 7.85 6.51 2.51
CA THR A 341 8.34 6.39 1.14
C THR A 341 7.32 6.75 0.07
N SER A 342 6.05 6.36 0.20
CA SER A 342 5.03 6.67 -0.80
C SER A 342 4.70 8.17 -0.86
N ALA A 343 4.73 8.86 0.27
CA ALA A 343 4.56 10.31 0.32
C ALA A 343 5.79 11.04 -0.20
N ALA A 344 7.00 10.58 0.16
CA ALA A 344 8.25 11.09 -0.41
C ALA A 344 8.22 11.00 -1.93
N ILE A 345 7.84 9.85 -2.48
CA ILE A 345 7.71 9.64 -3.93
C ILE A 345 6.69 10.59 -4.56
N ALA A 346 5.49 10.67 -4.00
CA ALA A 346 4.43 11.51 -4.54
C ALA A 346 4.80 13.00 -4.51
N VAL A 347 5.39 13.45 -3.40
CA VAL A 347 5.83 14.83 -3.24
C VAL A 347 7.07 15.15 -4.07
N ALA A 348 8.05 14.25 -4.14
CA ALA A 348 9.23 14.39 -5.01
C ALA A 348 8.81 14.51 -6.48
N ALA A 349 7.86 13.68 -6.94
CA ALA A 349 7.31 13.80 -8.28
C ALA A 349 6.50 15.09 -8.44
N ALA A 350 5.79 15.55 -7.40
CA ALA A 350 5.00 16.76 -7.44
C ALA A 350 5.85 18.06 -7.49
N CYS A 351 6.98 18.08 -6.80
CA CYS A 351 7.90 19.22 -6.76
C CYS A 351 9.13 19.05 -7.67
N ARG A 352 9.17 17.97 -8.48
CA ARG A 352 10.27 17.63 -9.41
C ARG A 352 11.63 17.54 -8.71
N ALA A 353 11.66 16.93 -7.53
CA ALA A 353 12.88 16.70 -6.77
C ALA A 353 13.87 15.80 -7.52
N LYS A 354 15.16 15.99 -7.23
CA LYS A 354 16.22 15.14 -7.82
C LYS A 354 16.15 13.71 -7.28
N LYS A 355 16.63 12.75 -8.07
CA LYS A 355 16.63 11.32 -7.71
C LYS A 355 17.41 11.04 -6.43
N GLU A 356 18.50 11.77 -6.21
CA GLU A 356 19.35 11.66 -5.03
C GLU A 356 18.64 12.20 -3.78
N GLU A 357 17.80 13.22 -3.93
CA GLU A 357 17.01 13.78 -2.83
C GLU A 357 15.92 12.82 -2.38
N LEU A 358 15.23 12.20 -3.35
CA LEU A 358 14.28 11.12 -3.06
C LEU A 358 14.98 9.92 -2.41
N THR A 359 16.15 9.51 -2.94
CA THR A 359 16.96 8.41 -2.37
C THR A 359 17.31 8.69 -0.92
N LEU A 360 17.77 9.92 -0.63
CA LEU A 360 18.15 10.32 0.72
C LEU A 360 16.93 10.31 1.67
N SER A 361 15.81 10.88 1.23
CA SER A 361 14.58 10.91 2.03
C SER A 361 14.10 9.50 2.37
N VAL A 362 13.98 8.63 1.36
CA VAL A 362 13.57 7.22 1.54
C VAL A 362 14.56 6.47 2.44
N GLY A 363 15.87 6.70 2.28
CA GLY A 363 16.89 6.09 3.12
C GLY A 363 16.75 6.47 4.59
N LEU A 364 16.54 7.76 4.89
CA LEU A 364 16.28 8.22 6.26
C LEU A 364 15.00 7.59 6.82
N SER A 365 13.92 7.61 6.04
CA SER A 365 12.62 7.05 6.42
C SER A 365 12.71 5.63 6.96
N MET A 366 13.44 4.78 6.23
CA MET A 366 13.50 3.37 6.53
C MET A 366 14.38 3.06 7.74
N VAL A 367 15.45 3.81 7.96
CA VAL A 367 16.28 3.68 9.17
C VAL A 367 15.43 3.98 10.41
N PHE A 368 14.71 5.11 10.41
CA PHE A 368 13.84 5.47 11.52
C PHE A 368 12.68 4.48 11.67
N THR A 369 12.06 4.06 10.57
CA THR A 369 10.98 3.06 10.57
C THR A 369 11.43 1.74 11.20
N ALA A 370 12.62 1.24 10.86
CA ALA A 370 13.16 0.00 11.43
C ALA A 370 13.39 0.11 12.93
N ILE A 371 13.95 1.25 13.39
CA ILE A 371 14.14 1.54 14.81
C ILE A 371 12.78 1.62 15.53
N MET A 372 11.85 2.42 15.01
CA MET A 372 10.55 2.67 15.63
C MET A 372 9.68 1.40 15.70
N MET A 373 9.74 0.53 14.71
CA MET A 373 9.03 -0.75 14.68
C MET A 373 9.37 -1.64 15.89
N ILE A 374 10.61 -1.55 16.40
CA ILE A 374 11.07 -2.33 17.56
C ILE A 374 10.90 -1.52 18.85
N VAL A 375 11.33 -0.25 18.83
CA VAL A 375 11.40 0.59 20.03
C VAL A 375 10.01 1.02 20.52
N MET A 376 9.09 1.38 19.63
CA MET A 376 7.78 1.87 20.05
C MET A 376 6.94 0.81 20.77
N PRO A 377 6.76 -0.43 20.25
CA PRO A 377 6.02 -1.46 20.96
C PRO A 377 6.65 -1.80 22.31
N ALA A 378 8.00 -1.82 22.39
CA ALA A 378 8.71 -2.06 23.64
C ALA A 378 8.42 -0.97 24.67
N PHE A 379 8.48 0.30 24.26
CA PHE A 379 8.16 1.44 25.12
C PHE A 379 6.69 1.42 25.58
N ILE A 380 5.75 1.18 24.67
CA ILE A 380 4.31 1.10 24.97
C ILE A 380 4.02 0.05 26.04
N LYS A 381 4.63 -1.13 25.93
CA LYS A 381 4.51 -2.19 26.95
C LYS A 381 5.16 -1.79 28.27
N ALA A 382 6.34 -1.19 28.23
CA ALA A 382 7.08 -0.81 29.44
C ALA A 382 6.33 0.21 30.30
N VAL A 383 5.61 1.15 29.67
CA VAL A 383 4.82 2.18 30.39
C VAL A 383 3.37 1.76 30.65
N GLY A 384 2.97 0.54 30.25
CA GLY A 384 1.61 0.05 30.42
C GLY A 384 0.56 0.84 29.62
N MET A 385 0.93 1.38 28.45
CA MET A 385 0.02 2.20 27.65
C MET A 385 -1.11 1.32 27.06
N PRO A 386 -2.38 1.75 27.13
CA PRO A 386 -3.51 0.99 26.60
C PRO A 386 -3.38 0.67 25.11
N GLU A 387 -3.84 -0.51 24.67
CA GLU A 387 -3.70 -0.99 23.30
C GLU A 387 -4.24 -0.03 22.24
N VAL A 388 -5.40 0.60 22.48
CA VAL A 388 -6.00 1.55 21.53
C VAL A 388 -5.13 2.79 21.35
N LEU A 389 -4.57 3.32 22.45
CA LEU A 389 -3.70 4.49 22.41
C LEU A 389 -2.37 4.16 21.75
N GLY A 390 -1.75 3.03 22.14
CA GLY A 390 -0.50 2.56 21.57
C GLY A 390 -0.63 2.21 20.08
N GLY A 391 -1.74 1.57 19.70
CA GLY A 391 -2.07 1.30 18.30
C GLY A 391 -2.26 2.58 17.49
N ALA A 392 -2.98 3.56 18.04
CA ALA A 392 -3.18 4.85 17.38
C ALA A 392 -1.86 5.60 17.17
N TRP A 393 -0.99 5.58 18.18
CA TRP A 393 0.32 6.23 18.13
C TRP A 393 1.24 5.58 17.10
N ILE A 394 1.33 4.25 17.08
CA ILE A 394 2.09 3.49 16.06
C ILE A 394 1.53 3.78 14.66
N GLY A 395 0.21 3.72 14.49
CA GLY A 395 -0.44 3.92 13.20
C GLY A 395 -0.19 5.29 12.61
N GLY A 396 -0.09 6.33 13.44
CA GLY A 396 0.16 7.70 12.98
C GLY A 396 1.63 8.08 12.76
N THR A 397 2.59 7.27 13.21
CA THR A 397 4.02 7.67 13.25
C THR A 397 4.99 6.69 12.61
N ILE A 398 4.66 5.40 12.46
CA ILE A 398 5.54 4.47 11.75
C ILE A 398 5.30 4.57 10.25
N ASP A 399 6.35 4.86 9.50
CA ASP A 399 6.33 5.28 8.10
C ASP A 399 6.44 4.14 7.09
N ALA A 400 5.88 2.98 7.45
CA ALA A 400 5.66 1.86 6.53
C ALA A 400 4.49 0.99 7.00
N THR A 401 3.52 0.74 6.12
CA THR A 401 2.31 -0.05 6.45
C THR A 401 2.64 -1.45 6.96
N GLY A 402 3.64 -2.12 6.39
CA GLY A 402 4.09 -3.43 6.87
C GLY A 402 4.68 -3.38 8.28
N SER A 403 5.49 -2.36 8.57
CA SER A 403 6.10 -2.14 9.87
C SER A 403 5.08 -1.74 10.93
N VAL A 404 4.06 -0.95 10.57
CA VAL A 404 2.91 -0.63 11.43
C VAL A 404 2.18 -1.91 11.86
N ALA A 405 1.89 -2.79 10.90
CA ALA A 405 1.24 -4.06 11.22
C ALA A 405 2.11 -4.95 12.11
N ALA A 406 3.41 -5.06 11.82
CA ALA A 406 4.33 -5.82 12.68
C ALA A 406 4.40 -5.24 14.11
N ALA A 407 4.57 -3.92 14.23
CA ALA A 407 4.67 -3.22 15.50
C ALA A 407 3.37 -3.31 16.32
N GLY A 408 2.22 -3.14 15.68
CA GLY A 408 0.91 -3.29 16.33
C GLY A 408 0.66 -4.72 16.81
N ALA A 409 1.07 -5.73 16.02
CA ALA A 409 0.96 -7.14 16.40
C ALA A 409 1.85 -7.49 17.60
N PHE A 410 2.98 -6.81 17.80
CA PHE A 410 3.77 -7.00 19.02
C PHE A 410 3.02 -6.55 20.27
N ILE A 411 2.11 -5.59 20.19
CA ILE A 411 1.31 -5.14 21.33
C ILE A 411 0.12 -6.07 21.57
N GLY A 412 -0.75 -6.23 20.57
CA GLY A 412 -1.96 -7.03 20.68
C GLY A 412 -2.91 -6.89 19.48
N PRO A 413 -3.96 -7.74 19.38
CA PRO A 413 -4.88 -7.73 18.24
C PRO A 413 -5.64 -6.40 18.09
N LYS A 414 -6.02 -5.73 19.19
CA LYS A 414 -6.72 -4.45 19.13
C LYS A 414 -5.78 -3.35 18.65
N ALA A 415 -4.57 -3.30 19.22
CA ALA A 415 -3.55 -2.35 18.80
C ALA A 415 -3.21 -2.48 17.30
N LEU A 416 -3.06 -3.70 16.79
CA LEU A 416 -2.86 -3.97 15.36
C LEU A 416 -4.00 -3.38 14.50
N GLN A 417 -5.25 -3.66 14.89
CA GLN A 417 -6.41 -3.20 14.15
C GLN A 417 -6.47 -1.67 14.12
N VAL A 418 -6.29 -1.01 15.26
CA VAL A 418 -6.27 0.46 15.34
C VAL A 418 -5.10 1.06 14.56
N ALA A 419 -3.90 0.48 14.68
CA ALA A 419 -2.71 0.96 14.00
C ALA A 419 -2.84 0.89 12.47
N ALA A 420 -3.27 -0.26 11.95
CA ALA A 420 -3.50 -0.44 10.52
C ALA A 420 -4.61 0.50 9.99
N THR A 421 -5.65 0.71 10.80
CA THR A 421 -6.77 1.61 10.54
C THR A 421 -6.28 3.05 10.39
N ILE A 422 -5.56 3.61 11.37
CA ILE A 422 -5.05 4.99 11.30
C ILE A 422 -4.07 5.14 10.14
N LYS A 423 -3.15 4.19 9.93
CA LYS A 423 -2.19 4.31 8.83
C LYS A 423 -2.88 4.34 7.47
N MET A 424 -3.93 3.54 7.30
CA MET A 424 -4.69 3.52 6.06
C MET A 424 -5.43 4.86 5.82
N ILE A 425 -5.96 5.50 6.87
CA ILE A 425 -6.50 6.87 6.76
C ILE A 425 -5.40 7.85 6.31
N GLN A 426 -4.21 7.74 6.89
CA GLN A 426 -3.07 8.61 6.58
C GLN A 426 -2.61 8.47 5.12
N ASN A 427 -2.65 7.25 4.56
CA ASN A 427 -2.31 6.99 3.16
C ASN A 427 -3.21 7.76 2.16
N VAL A 428 -4.42 8.13 2.55
CA VAL A 428 -5.30 8.98 1.72
C VAL A 428 -4.66 10.36 1.49
N LEU A 429 -4.02 10.90 2.52
CA LEU A 429 -3.45 12.25 2.48
C LEU A 429 -2.28 12.37 1.51
N ILE A 430 -1.71 11.26 1.01
CA ILE A 430 -0.66 11.27 -0.02
C ILE A 430 -1.11 12.11 -1.22
N GLY A 431 -2.31 11.85 -1.73
CA GLY A 431 -2.85 12.56 -2.89
C GLY A 431 -3.08 14.03 -2.64
N VAL A 432 -3.67 14.35 -1.49
CA VAL A 432 -3.98 15.72 -1.08
C VAL A 432 -2.71 16.52 -0.85
N SER A 433 -1.73 15.96 -0.13
CA SER A 433 -0.44 16.60 0.12
C SER A 433 0.34 16.78 -1.19
N ALA A 434 0.41 15.79 -2.07
CA ALA A 434 1.06 15.93 -3.37
C ALA A 434 0.41 17.01 -4.23
N PHE A 435 -0.92 17.09 -4.25
CA PHE A 435 -1.67 18.14 -4.94
C PHE A 435 -1.38 19.54 -4.36
N CYS A 436 -1.45 19.71 -3.04
CA CYS A 436 -1.16 20.98 -2.37
C CYS A 436 0.30 21.41 -2.59
N VAL A 437 1.26 20.47 -2.53
CA VAL A 437 2.67 20.76 -2.79
C VAL A 437 2.89 21.13 -4.26
N ALA A 438 2.28 20.42 -5.21
CA ALA A 438 2.35 20.76 -6.63
C ALA A 438 1.87 22.20 -6.89
N ILE A 439 0.72 22.59 -6.31
CA ILE A 439 0.21 23.96 -6.41
C ILE A 439 1.18 24.94 -5.77
N TYR A 440 1.64 24.68 -4.56
CA TYR A 440 2.55 25.59 -3.85
C TYR A 440 3.87 25.79 -4.61
N PHE A 441 4.47 24.72 -5.15
CA PHE A 441 5.71 24.82 -5.91
C PHE A 441 5.51 25.58 -7.23
N ALA A 442 4.47 25.23 -8.00
CA ALA A 442 4.17 25.89 -9.26
C ALA A 442 3.82 27.39 -9.09
N THR A 443 3.20 27.77 -7.97
CA THR A 443 2.68 29.15 -7.77
C THR A 443 3.55 30.04 -6.89
N LYS A 444 4.37 29.49 -6.00
CA LYS A 444 5.16 30.26 -5.02
C LYS A 444 6.64 29.99 -5.06
N VAL A 445 7.08 28.75 -5.29
CA VAL A 445 8.51 28.43 -5.27
C VAL A 445 9.15 28.75 -6.62
N GLU A 446 8.67 28.11 -7.68
CA GLU A 446 9.23 28.28 -9.03
C GLU A 446 8.87 29.64 -9.63
N ALA A 447 7.70 30.17 -9.27
CA ALA A 447 7.24 31.52 -9.62
C ALA A 447 8.20 32.63 -9.18
N HIS A 448 8.76 32.49 -7.96
CA HIS A 448 9.66 33.48 -7.39
C HIS A 448 11.08 33.38 -7.94
N GLU A 449 11.52 32.20 -8.39
CA GLU A 449 12.87 31.98 -8.93
C GLU A 449 13.04 32.52 -10.35
N GLU A 450 11.96 32.60 -11.13
CA GLU A 450 11.97 33.12 -12.51
C GLU A 450 11.49 34.57 -12.65
N GLY A 451 11.05 35.20 -11.56
CA GLY A 451 10.70 36.64 -11.52
C GLY A 451 9.42 37.03 -12.28
N THR A 452 8.64 36.08 -12.77
CA THR A 452 7.39 36.31 -13.50
C THR A 452 6.16 36.04 -12.61
N LYS A 453 5.14 36.90 -12.71
CA LYS A 453 3.81 36.58 -12.15
C LYS A 453 3.21 35.44 -12.97
N VAL A 454 3.23 34.24 -12.39
CA VAL A 454 2.78 33.02 -13.07
C VAL A 454 1.28 33.13 -13.37
N GLY A 455 0.94 33.18 -14.65
CA GLY A 455 -0.45 33.18 -15.09
C GLY A 455 -1.12 31.81 -14.86
N PRO A 456 -2.46 31.72 -14.82
CA PRO A 456 -3.17 30.44 -14.65
C PRO A 456 -2.75 29.34 -15.66
N MET A 457 -2.46 29.75 -16.90
CA MET A 457 -2.00 28.83 -17.95
C MET A 457 -0.59 28.28 -17.69
N GLU A 458 0.28 29.08 -17.08
CA GLU A 458 1.64 28.68 -16.74
C GLU A 458 1.66 27.77 -15.50
N ILE A 459 0.77 28.02 -14.53
CA ILE A 459 0.51 27.07 -13.43
C ILE A 459 0.05 25.73 -14.00
N TRP A 460 -0.87 25.73 -14.96
CA TRP A 460 -1.31 24.49 -15.63
C TRP A 460 -0.16 23.76 -16.31
N ASN A 461 0.75 24.48 -16.99
CA ASN A 461 1.91 23.88 -17.66
C ASN A 461 2.94 23.32 -16.67
N ARG A 462 3.14 23.96 -15.52
CA ARG A 462 4.06 23.49 -14.46
C ARG A 462 3.49 22.33 -13.64
N PHE A 463 2.16 22.33 -13.42
CA PHE A 463 1.47 21.34 -12.61
C PHE A 463 1.70 19.90 -13.11
N PRO A 464 2.11 18.94 -12.27
CA PRO A 464 2.32 17.56 -12.67
C PRO A 464 1.00 16.87 -13.01
N LYS A 465 0.80 16.47 -14.27
CA LYS A 465 -0.53 16.02 -14.74
C LYS A 465 -0.90 14.65 -14.21
N PHE A 466 0.08 13.82 -13.85
CA PHE A 466 -0.17 12.51 -13.25
C PHE A 466 -0.99 12.62 -11.94
N VAL A 467 -0.92 13.74 -11.22
CA VAL A 467 -1.72 14.00 -10.01
C VAL A 467 -3.21 14.05 -10.34
N ILE A 468 -3.58 14.57 -11.51
CA ILE A 468 -4.97 14.53 -12.00
C ILE A 468 -5.39 13.08 -12.22
N GLY A 469 -4.53 12.25 -12.81
CA GLY A 469 -4.79 10.83 -12.99
C GLY A 469 -4.99 10.09 -11.66
N PHE A 470 -4.15 10.36 -10.67
CA PHE A 470 -4.31 9.85 -9.30
C PHE A 470 -5.67 10.24 -8.71
N LEU A 471 -6.03 11.53 -8.75
CA LEU A 471 -7.27 12.04 -8.17
C LEU A 471 -8.50 11.49 -8.90
N ALA A 472 -8.44 11.44 -10.23
CA ALA A 472 -9.51 10.89 -11.05
C ALA A 472 -9.72 9.39 -10.78
N ALA A 473 -8.65 8.59 -10.67
CA ALA A 473 -8.75 7.17 -10.32
C ALA A 473 -9.40 6.98 -8.94
N SER A 474 -8.99 7.79 -7.95
CA SER A 474 -9.53 7.77 -6.59
C SER A 474 -11.01 8.15 -6.53
N ILE A 475 -11.40 9.27 -7.18
CA ILE A 475 -12.79 9.74 -7.22
C ILE A 475 -13.67 8.71 -7.94
N VAL A 476 -13.29 8.28 -9.14
CA VAL A 476 -14.10 7.34 -9.94
C VAL A 476 -14.32 6.03 -9.19
N LEU A 477 -13.27 5.43 -8.62
CA LEU A 477 -13.38 4.16 -7.91
C LEU A 477 -14.17 4.31 -6.60
N SER A 478 -14.04 5.45 -5.92
CA SER A 478 -14.82 5.77 -4.72
C SER A 478 -16.31 5.94 -5.02
N THR A 479 -16.64 6.67 -6.09
CA THR A 479 -18.03 6.87 -6.53
C THR A 479 -18.66 5.55 -6.98
N VAL A 480 -17.93 4.74 -7.77
CA VAL A 480 -18.40 3.42 -8.18
C VAL A 480 -18.59 2.51 -6.97
N ALA A 481 -17.63 2.44 -6.05
CA ALA A 481 -17.76 1.63 -4.84
C ALA A 481 -18.92 2.10 -3.94
N GLY A 482 -19.16 3.41 -3.85
CA GLY A 482 -20.29 3.98 -3.11
C GLY A 482 -21.64 3.62 -3.72
N ASN A 483 -21.77 3.76 -5.05
CA ASN A 483 -23.01 3.47 -5.78
C ASN A 483 -23.36 1.97 -5.78
N LEU A 484 -22.37 1.09 -5.67
CA LEU A 484 -22.59 -0.36 -5.56
C LEU A 484 -23.06 -0.80 -4.16
N GLY A 485 -22.98 0.07 -3.15
CA GLY A 485 -23.23 -0.29 -1.76
C GLY A 485 -22.05 -1.01 -1.09
N ALA A 486 -22.12 -1.16 0.24
CA ALA A 486 -20.98 -1.60 1.05
C ALA A 486 -20.44 -2.99 0.68
N ASP A 487 -21.32 -3.99 0.53
CA ASP A 487 -20.91 -5.38 0.29
C ASP A 487 -20.39 -5.58 -1.13
N LEU A 488 -21.16 -5.16 -2.14
CA LEU A 488 -20.79 -5.32 -3.54
C LEU A 488 -19.59 -4.44 -3.91
N GLY A 489 -19.52 -3.21 -3.40
CA GLY A 489 -18.37 -2.33 -3.56
C GLY A 489 -17.10 -2.93 -2.92
N ASN A 490 -17.20 -3.54 -1.73
CA ASN A 490 -16.07 -4.22 -1.11
C ASN A 490 -15.64 -5.47 -1.90
N ALA A 491 -16.60 -6.28 -2.39
CA ALA A 491 -16.32 -7.48 -3.17
C ALA A 491 -15.66 -7.17 -4.53
N LEU A 492 -16.19 -6.21 -5.30
CA LEU A 492 -15.74 -5.90 -6.65
C LEU A 492 -14.55 -4.93 -6.69
N ILE A 493 -14.52 -3.91 -5.82
CA ILE A 493 -13.46 -2.90 -5.88
C ILE A 493 -12.31 -3.28 -4.97
N SER A 494 -12.56 -3.40 -3.66
CA SER A 494 -11.48 -3.65 -2.68
C SER A 494 -10.90 -5.05 -2.74
N ASN A 495 -11.76 -6.06 -2.90
CA ASN A 495 -11.36 -7.46 -3.04
C ASN A 495 -11.39 -7.95 -4.49
N GLY A 496 -11.54 -7.05 -5.46
CA GLY A 496 -11.47 -7.33 -6.89
C GLY A 496 -10.42 -6.45 -7.56
N THR A 497 -10.81 -5.29 -8.09
CA THR A 497 -9.94 -4.35 -8.81
C THR A 497 -8.64 -4.05 -8.06
N ASN A 498 -8.71 -3.77 -6.75
CA ASN A 498 -7.53 -3.44 -5.94
C ASN A 498 -6.60 -4.64 -5.73
N LYS A 499 -7.09 -5.87 -5.87
CA LYS A 499 -6.23 -7.07 -5.84
C LYS A 499 -5.41 -7.24 -7.12
N ILE A 500 -5.73 -6.50 -8.19
CA ILE A 500 -4.95 -6.43 -9.43
C ILE A 500 -4.09 -5.17 -9.45
N SER A 501 -4.66 -3.99 -9.13
CA SER A 501 -3.93 -2.72 -9.22
C SER A 501 -2.84 -2.57 -8.17
N VAL A 502 -3.03 -3.06 -6.93
CA VAL A 502 -2.05 -2.89 -5.84
C VAL A 502 -0.74 -3.67 -6.11
N PRO A 503 -0.76 -4.95 -6.53
CA PRO A 503 0.47 -5.63 -6.92
C PRO A 503 1.18 -4.96 -8.11
N LEU A 504 0.43 -4.52 -9.13
CA LEU A 504 1.01 -3.82 -10.29
C LEU A 504 1.65 -2.49 -9.88
N ARG A 505 1.01 -1.72 -9.00
CA ARG A 505 1.62 -0.55 -8.36
C ARG A 505 2.94 -0.92 -7.68
N GLY A 506 2.97 -2.01 -6.91
CA GLY A 506 4.18 -2.50 -6.25
C GLY A 506 5.32 -2.78 -7.26
N TRP A 507 5.00 -3.39 -8.40
CA TRP A 507 5.96 -3.61 -9.48
C TRP A 507 6.46 -2.30 -10.11
N PHE A 508 5.57 -1.36 -10.42
CA PHE A 508 5.97 -0.04 -10.93
C PHE A 508 6.87 0.71 -9.93
N PHE A 509 6.57 0.66 -8.64
CA PHE A 509 7.43 1.24 -7.61
C PHE A 509 8.78 0.51 -7.51
N SER A 510 8.81 -0.82 -7.58
CA SER A 510 10.09 -1.56 -7.59
C SER A 510 10.94 -1.22 -8.83
N LEU A 511 10.33 -1.11 -10.01
CA LEU A 511 11.00 -0.66 -11.25
C LEU A 511 11.56 0.75 -11.11
N ALA A 512 10.78 1.66 -10.52
CA ALA A 512 11.24 2.99 -10.19
C ALA A 512 12.42 2.99 -9.22
N PHE A 513 12.35 2.22 -8.13
CA PHE A 513 13.39 2.17 -7.12
C PHE A 513 14.70 1.56 -7.62
N ILE A 514 14.63 0.49 -8.41
CA ILE A 514 15.82 -0.03 -9.13
C ILE A 514 16.38 1.07 -10.04
N SER A 515 15.52 1.76 -10.80
CA SER A 515 15.95 2.83 -11.71
C SER A 515 16.56 4.02 -10.96
N ILE A 516 16.07 4.34 -9.76
CA ILE A 516 16.67 5.33 -8.88
C ILE A 516 18.06 4.86 -8.48
N GLY A 517 18.19 3.65 -7.94
CA GLY A 517 19.49 3.10 -7.55
C GLY A 517 20.48 3.09 -8.71
N LEU A 518 20.04 2.69 -9.91
CA LEU A 518 20.84 2.69 -11.13
C LEU A 518 21.22 4.10 -11.63
N ALA A 519 20.53 5.14 -11.18
CA ALA A 519 20.85 6.53 -11.49
C ALA A 519 21.69 7.20 -10.39
N THR A 520 21.66 6.69 -9.16
CA THR A 520 22.30 7.31 -7.99
C THR A 520 23.81 7.06 -7.94
N ASN A 521 24.58 8.15 -7.81
CA ASN A 521 26.02 8.13 -7.61
C ASN A 521 26.40 8.48 -6.16
N PHE A 522 27.19 7.63 -5.48
CA PHE A 522 27.61 7.88 -4.09
C PHE A 522 28.37 9.20 -3.90
N LYS A 523 29.13 9.64 -4.91
CA LYS A 523 29.86 10.92 -4.84
C LYS A 523 28.91 12.11 -4.78
N GLU A 524 27.79 12.04 -5.51
CA GLU A 524 26.76 13.08 -5.50
C GLU A 524 25.93 13.02 -4.22
N LEU A 525 25.61 11.82 -3.75
CA LEU A 525 24.89 11.61 -2.49
C LEU A 525 25.67 12.11 -1.27
N ALA A 526 27.00 11.93 -1.25
CA ALA A 526 27.87 12.40 -0.17
C ALA A 526 27.78 13.91 0.05
N GLY A 527 27.48 14.69 -1.00
CA GLY A 527 27.26 16.14 -0.91
C GLY A 527 26.08 16.50 -0.01
N TYR A 528 25.03 15.69 0.00
CA TYR A 528 23.83 15.93 0.82
C TYR A 528 24.00 15.58 2.29
N PHE A 529 24.93 14.67 2.62
CA PHE A 529 25.26 14.35 4.01
C PHE A 529 26.17 15.41 4.68
N LYS A 530 26.81 16.28 3.89
CA LYS A 530 27.66 17.36 4.44
C LYS A 530 26.82 18.34 5.25
N GLY A 531 27.14 18.43 6.54
CA GLY A 531 26.50 19.34 7.49
C GLY A 531 25.28 18.77 8.22
N GLY A 532 24.90 17.49 8.00
CA GLY A 532 23.92 16.76 8.82
C GLY A 532 22.48 17.30 8.82
N LYS A 533 22.19 18.38 8.09
CA LYS A 533 20.89 19.07 8.11
C LYS A 533 19.70 18.16 7.77
N PRO A 534 19.77 17.25 6.76
CA PRO A 534 18.68 16.32 6.49
C PRO A 534 18.36 15.39 7.68
N ILE A 535 19.40 14.93 8.38
CA ILE A 535 19.25 14.06 9.57
C ILE A 535 18.63 14.87 10.72
N ILE A 536 19.11 16.09 10.96
CA ILE A 536 18.56 16.96 12.02
C ILE A 536 17.08 17.26 11.74
N LEU A 537 16.74 17.60 10.49
CA LEU A 537 15.36 17.82 10.08
C LEU A 537 14.49 16.60 10.37
N TYR A 538 14.97 15.41 9.99
CA TYR A 538 14.25 14.16 10.23
C TYR A 538 14.09 13.87 11.73
N VAL A 539 15.16 13.96 12.53
CA VAL A 539 15.11 13.69 13.98
C VAL A 539 14.16 14.65 14.69
N CYS A 540 14.32 15.96 14.46
CA CYS A 540 13.49 16.98 15.10
C CYS A 540 12.02 16.85 14.65
N GLY A 541 11.80 16.70 13.35
CA GLY A 541 10.45 16.56 12.80
C GLY A 541 9.76 15.28 13.24
N GLN A 542 10.47 14.15 13.29
CA GLN A 542 9.91 12.88 13.77
C GLN A 542 9.66 12.90 15.28
N SER A 543 10.50 13.57 16.06
CA SER A 543 10.25 13.77 17.48
C SER A 543 9.00 14.61 17.72
N PHE A 544 8.82 15.68 16.93
CA PHE A 544 7.61 16.49 16.95
C PHE A 544 6.38 15.68 16.52
N ASN A 545 6.49 14.89 15.46
CA ASN A 545 5.43 14.00 14.99
C ASN A 545 5.01 12.99 16.07
N LEU A 546 5.98 12.36 16.73
CA LEU A 546 5.75 11.43 17.84
C LEU A 546 4.97 12.09 18.97
N ALA A 547 5.40 13.28 19.43
CA ALA A 547 4.76 13.99 20.52
C ALA A 547 3.34 14.44 20.15
N LEU A 548 3.18 15.05 18.96
CA LEU A 548 1.91 15.58 18.50
C LEU A 548 0.91 14.46 18.22
N THR A 549 1.33 13.35 17.61
CA THR A 549 0.46 12.19 17.38
C THR A 549 -0.01 11.57 18.69
N LEU A 550 0.87 11.41 19.68
CA LEU A 550 0.48 10.86 20.98
C LEU A 550 -0.55 11.76 21.68
N LEU A 551 -0.31 13.07 21.69
CA LEU A 551 -1.24 14.05 22.24
C LEU A 551 -2.59 13.98 21.54
N MET A 552 -2.59 13.99 20.21
CA MET A 552 -3.82 13.97 19.43
C MET A 552 -4.58 12.65 19.60
N ALA A 553 -3.88 11.52 19.60
CA ALA A 553 -4.47 10.21 19.85
C ALA A 553 -5.13 10.14 21.23
N TRP A 554 -4.48 10.67 22.27
CA TRP A 554 -5.06 10.74 23.60
C TRP A 554 -6.30 11.65 23.63
N ILE A 555 -6.24 12.84 23.05
CA ILE A 555 -7.40 13.75 22.96
C ILE A 555 -8.56 13.06 22.26
N MET A 556 -8.34 12.49 21.08
CA MET A 556 -9.43 11.98 20.26
C MET A 556 -10.05 10.70 20.84
N PHE A 557 -9.24 9.74 21.30
CA PHE A 557 -9.76 8.46 21.79
C PHE A 557 -10.21 8.51 23.25
N TYR A 558 -9.65 9.37 24.11
CA TYR A 558 -9.94 9.35 25.55
C TYR A 558 -10.67 10.58 26.08
N LYS A 559 -10.66 11.70 25.35
CA LYS A 559 -11.39 12.91 25.76
C LYS A 559 -12.60 13.21 24.89
N VAL A 560 -12.44 13.17 23.57
CA VAL A 560 -13.51 13.55 22.63
C VAL A 560 -14.45 12.38 22.33
N PHE A 561 -13.90 11.18 22.11
CA PHE A 561 -14.67 9.99 21.77
C PHE A 561 -14.38 8.79 22.70
N PRO A 562 -14.58 8.92 24.03
CA PRO A 562 -14.33 7.84 24.97
C PRO A 562 -15.23 6.61 24.71
N GLU A 563 -16.47 6.85 24.24
CA GLU A 563 -17.44 5.80 23.91
C GLU A 563 -16.92 4.85 22.80
N ILE A 564 -16.24 5.43 21.80
CA ILE A 564 -15.69 4.68 20.67
C ILE A 564 -14.56 3.78 21.17
N THR A 565 -13.70 4.29 22.05
CA THR A 565 -12.64 3.50 22.68
C THR A 565 -13.18 2.37 23.52
N ALA A 566 -14.30 2.57 24.24
CA ALA A 566 -14.94 1.51 25.01
C ALA A 566 -15.56 0.40 24.14
N SER A 567 -15.91 0.72 22.88
CA SER A 567 -16.49 -0.23 21.92
C SER A 567 -15.46 -1.10 21.17
N ILE A 568 -14.18 -0.73 21.21
CA ILE A 568 -13.05 -1.43 20.55
C ILE A 568 -12.44 -2.44 21.52
#